data_AF-A0A921IUZ4-F1
#
_entry.id   AF-A0A921IUZ4-F1
#
_cell.length_a   1.000
_cell.length_b   1.000
_cell.length_c   1.000
_cell.angle_alpha   90.00
_cell.angle_beta   90.00
_cell.angle_gamma   90.00
#
_symmetry.space_group_name_H-M   'P 1'
#
loop_
_entity.id
_entity.type
_entity.pdbx_description
1 polymer ?
#
loop_
_entity_poly.entity_id
_entity_poly.type
_entity_poly.pdbx_seq_one_letter_code
_entity_poly.pdbx_strand_id
1 'polypeptide(L)'
;MAVSFEGYERRIDKINACLAENGISSLEEALQICQDKGIDPREIVADVQSIAFENAKWAYTLGCALAIKKGAKSASEAAAIIGEGLQAFCVPGS
;
A
#
# COMPACT_ATOMS: atom_id res chain seq x y z
N MET A 1 -16.21 -2.35 5.74
CA MET A 1 -16.13 -3.48 4.79
C MET A 1 -14.81 -4.18 5.07
N ALA A 2 -14.79 -5.50 5.22
CA ALA A 2 -13.54 -6.19 5.50
C ALA A 2 -12.60 -6.08 4.28
N VAL A 3 -11.37 -5.62 4.50
CA VAL A 3 -10.32 -5.68 3.47
C VAL A 3 -10.10 -7.13 3.07
N SER A 4 -10.20 -7.41 1.77
CA SER A 4 -9.96 -8.74 1.21
C SER A 4 -9.00 -8.63 0.02
N PHE A 5 -8.09 -9.60 -0.10
CA PHE A 5 -7.12 -9.69 -1.18
C PHE A 5 -6.48 -11.09 -1.25
N GLU A 6 -5.81 -11.37 -2.36
CA GLU A 6 -5.25 -12.67 -2.69
C GLU A 6 -4.06 -13.04 -1.80
N GLY A 7 -4.16 -14.19 -1.14
CA GLY A 7 -3.14 -14.71 -0.23
C GLY A 7 -3.11 -14.01 1.12
N TYR A 8 -4.25 -13.48 1.58
CA TYR A 8 -4.40 -12.76 2.85
C TYR A 8 -3.62 -13.38 4.01
N GLU A 9 -3.90 -14.64 4.36
CA GLU A 9 -3.26 -15.33 5.49
C GLU A 9 -1.73 -15.40 5.37
N ARG A 10 -1.19 -15.41 4.15
CA ARG A 10 0.26 -15.51 3.89
C ARG A 10 0.98 -14.16 3.98
N ARG A 11 0.23 -13.05 3.95
CA ARG A 11 0.77 -11.68 3.84
C ARG A 11 0.42 -10.79 5.03
N ILE A 12 -0.70 -11.07 5.71
CA ILE A 12 -1.30 -10.16 6.70
C ILE A 12 -0.35 -9.81 7.86
N ASP A 13 0.44 -10.75 8.35
CA ASP A 13 1.37 -10.49 9.46
C ASP A 13 2.45 -9.47 9.08
N LYS A 14 3.00 -9.56 7.86
CA LYS A 14 4.00 -8.60 7.35
C LYS A 14 3.39 -7.23 7.09
N ILE A 15 2.17 -7.21 6.56
CA ILE A 15 1.42 -5.98 6.30
C ILE A 15 1.13 -5.25 7.62
N ASN A 16 0.62 -5.97 8.62
CA ASN A 16 0.33 -5.43 9.94
C ASN A 16 1.60 -4.94 10.66
N ALA A 17 2.72 -5.65 10.51
CA ALA A 17 4.01 -5.18 11.02
C ALA A 17 4.42 -3.85 10.38
N CYS A 18 4.37 -3.75 9.05
CA CYS A 18 4.70 -2.53 8.32
C CYS A 18 3.78 -1.35 8.69
N LEU A 19 2.47 -1.61 8.80
CA LEU A 19 1.48 -0.63 9.27
C LEU A 19 1.82 -0.11 10.66
N ALA A 20 2.09 -1.01 11.61
CA ALA A 20 2.42 -0.67 13.00
C ALA A 20 3.73 0.13 13.10
N GLU A 21 4.78 -0.28 12.39
CA GLU A 21 6.08 0.42 12.33
C GLU A 21 5.94 1.88 11.83
N ASN A 22 4.96 2.12 10.97
CA ASN A 22 4.68 3.45 10.43
C ASN A 22 3.49 4.14 11.12
N GLY A 23 2.99 3.57 12.22
CA GLY A 23 1.89 4.11 13.03
C GLY A 23 0.57 4.28 12.27
N ILE A 24 0.30 3.44 11.27
CA ILE A 24 -0.98 3.37 10.54
C ILE A 24 -1.77 2.21 11.13
N SER A 25 -3.02 2.43 11.51
CA SER A 25 -3.86 1.44 12.21
C SER A 25 -4.41 0.35 11.30
N SER A 26 -4.58 0.62 10.00
CA SER A 26 -5.26 -0.27 9.06
C SER A 26 -4.98 0.09 7.60
N LEU A 27 -5.29 -0.81 6.68
CA LEU A 27 -5.22 -0.53 5.25
C LEU A 27 -6.26 0.52 4.82
N GLU A 28 -7.41 0.57 5.49
CA GLU A 28 -8.42 1.60 5.31
C GLU A 28 -7.92 2.99 5.73
N GLU A 29 -7.19 3.10 6.85
CA GLU A 29 -6.52 4.36 7.20
C GLU A 29 -5.46 4.74 6.16
N ALA A 30 -4.69 3.78 5.66
CA ALA A 30 -3.73 4.03 4.58
C ALA A 30 -4.42 4.59 3.32
N LEU A 31 -5.60 4.06 2.96
CA LEU A 31 -6.40 4.59 1.87
C LEU A 31 -6.88 6.02 2.16
N GLN A 32 -7.38 6.27 3.37
CA GLN A 32 -7.82 7.61 3.77
C GLN A 32 -6.69 8.64 3.69
N ILE A 33 -5.48 8.30 4.15
CA ILE A 33 -4.28 9.16 4.04
C ILE A 33 -4.02 9.55 2.58
N CYS A 34 -4.19 8.62 1.63
CA CYS A 34 -4.04 8.91 0.20
C CYS A 34 -5.16 9.81 -0.32
N GLN A 35 -6.40 9.49 0.03
CA GLN A 35 -7.60 10.22 -0.42
C GLN A 35 -7.64 11.65 0.12
N ASP A 36 -7.15 11.90 1.33
CA ASP A 36 -7.00 13.25 1.91
C ASP A 36 -6.04 14.14 1.11
N LYS A 37 -5.18 13.53 0.28
CA LYS A 37 -4.30 14.21 -0.67
C LYS A 37 -4.83 14.21 -2.10
N GLY A 38 -6.06 13.70 -2.31
CA GLY A 38 -6.68 13.60 -3.63
C GLY A 38 -6.05 12.51 -4.51
N ILE A 39 -5.44 11.48 -3.90
CA ILE A 39 -4.83 10.36 -4.61
C ILE A 39 -5.65 9.11 -4.32
N ASP A 40 -6.10 8.41 -5.36
CA ASP A 40 -6.67 7.07 -5.24
C ASP A 40 -5.72 6.04 -5.88
N PRO A 41 -4.84 5.41 -5.09
CA PRO A 41 -3.89 4.43 -5.62
C PRO A 41 -4.59 3.21 -6.22
N ARG A 42 -5.80 2.87 -5.77
CA ARG A 42 -6.52 1.68 -6.23
C ARG A 42 -7.09 1.92 -7.63
N GLU A 43 -7.67 3.09 -7.87
CA GLU A 43 -8.14 3.53 -9.19
C GLU A 43 -6.97 3.65 -10.17
N ILE A 44 -5.88 4.31 -9.78
CA ILE A 44 -4.69 4.45 -10.63
C ILE A 44 -4.13 3.09 -11.06
N VAL A 45 -4.03 2.13 -10.13
CA VAL A 45 -3.55 0.77 -10.45
C VAL A 45 -4.52 0.07 -11.41
N ALA A 46 -5.83 0.21 -11.22
CA ALA A 46 -6.83 -0.38 -12.11
C ALA A 46 -6.82 0.26 -13.52
N ASP A 47 -6.61 1.56 -13.62
CA ASP A 47 -6.49 2.26 -14.90
C ASP A 47 -5.24 1.84 -15.67
N VAL A 48 -4.13 1.64 -14.97
CA VAL A 48 -2.87 1.16 -15.58
C VAL A 48 -2.97 -0.32 -15.96
N GLN A 49 -3.56 -1.14 -15.09
CA GLN A 49 -3.71 -2.58 -15.29
C GLN A 49 -5.08 -3.05 -14.76
N SER A 50 -6.07 -3.08 -15.64
CA SER A 50 -7.46 -3.43 -15.29
C SER A 50 -7.64 -4.82 -14.66
N ILE A 51 -6.73 -5.75 -14.97
CA ILE A 51 -6.71 -7.10 -14.39
C ILE A 51 -5.83 -7.23 -13.14
N ALA A 52 -5.39 -6.11 -12.54
CA ALA A 52 -4.60 -6.13 -11.33
C ALA A 52 -5.39 -6.72 -10.16
N PHE A 53 -4.74 -7.65 -9.46
CA PHE A 53 -5.25 -8.25 -8.23
C PHE A 53 -5.42 -7.23 -7.10
N GLU A 54 -6.30 -7.54 -6.16
CA GLU A 54 -6.59 -6.65 -5.03
C GLU A 54 -5.37 -6.48 -4.13
N ASN A 55 -4.53 -7.50 -4.00
CA ASN A 55 -3.28 -7.39 -3.24
C ASN A 55 -2.33 -6.32 -3.79
N ALA A 56 -2.25 -6.16 -5.11
CA ALA A 56 -1.41 -5.15 -5.74
C ALA A 56 -1.97 -3.75 -5.50
N LYS A 57 -3.30 -3.58 -5.64
CA LYS A 57 -3.98 -2.30 -5.34
C LYS A 57 -3.76 -1.89 -3.88
N TRP A 58 -3.88 -2.82 -2.94
CA TRP A 58 -3.60 -2.56 -1.52
C TRP A 58 -2.12 -2.32 -1.24
N ALA A 59 -1.21 -2.99 -1.93
CA ALA A 59 0.22 -2.76 -1.81
C ALA A 59 0.63 -1.34 -2.22
N TYR A 60 0.11 -0.84 -3.35
CA TYR A 60 0.30 0.54 -3.76
C TYR A 60 -0.40 1.52 -2.82
N THR A 61 -1.56 1.16 -2.27
CA THR A 61 -2.25 1.99 -1.26
C THR A 61 -1.38 2.18 -0.01
N LEU A 62 -0.84 1.09 0.54
CA LEU A 62 0.07 1.14 1.68
C LEU A 62 1.32 1.96 1.33
N GLY A 63 1.97 1.66 0.21
CA GLY A 63 3.19 2.37 -0.21
C GLY A 63 3.00 3.87 -0.38
N CYS A 64 1.89 4.30 -1.01
CA CYS A 64 1.56 5.71 -1.16
C CYS A 64 1.30 6.38 0.20
N ALA A 65 0.57 5.72 1.11
CA ALA A 65 0.33 6.23 2.45
C ALA A 65 1.64 6.42 3.23
N LEU A 66 2.58 5.48 3.11
CA LEU A 66 3.92 5.59 3.69
C LEU A 66 4.67 6.80 3.14
N ALA A 67 4.67 7.00 1.82
CA ALA A 67 5.36 8.12 1.17
C ALA A 67 4.79 9.47 1.62
N ILE A 68 3.46 9.57 1.72
CA ILE A 68 2.77 10.76 2.23
C ILE A 68 3.13 11.01 3.70
N LYS A 69 3.07 9.98 4.54
CA LYS A 69 3.34 10.10 5.97
C LYS A 69 4.79 10.45 6.29
N LYS A 70 5.73 9.91 5.52
CA LYS A 70 7.17 10.23 5.60
C LYS A 70 7.51 11.58 4.95
N GLY A 71 6.56 12.22 4.26
CA GLY A 71 6.73 13.55 3.69
C GLY A 71 7.70 13.59 2.51
N ALA A 72 7.68 12.55 1.66
CA ALA A 72 8.53 12.47 0.48
C ALA A 72 8.42 13.73 -0.40
N LYS A 73 9.56 14.32 -0.78
CA LYS A 73 9.62 15.59 -1.51
C LYS A 73 9.98 15.45 -2.98
N SER A 74 10.47 14.28 -3.38
CA SER A 74 10.87 13.97 -4.75
C SER A 74 10.21 12.69 -5.23
N ALA A 75 10.08 12.56 -6.55
CA ALA A 75 9.52 11.35 -7.16
C ALA A 75 10.33 10.10 -6.86
N SER A 76 11.67 10.21 -6.82
CA SER A 76 12.56 9.08 -6.51
C SER A 76 12.42 8.61 -5.07
N GLU A 77 12.32 9.55 -4.11
CA GLU A 77 12.08 9.24 -2.70
C GLU A 77 10.71 8.60 -2.50
N ALA A 78 9.67 9.16 -3.13
CA ALA A 78 8.32 8.58 -3.08
C ALA A 78 8.30 7.15 -3.65
N ALA A 79 8.94 6.92 -4.80
CA ALA A 79 9.02 5.60 -5.42
C ALA A 79 9.74 4.57 -4.52
N ALA A 80 10.84 4.97 -3.87
CA ALA A 80 11.55 4.10 -2.93
C ALA A 80 10.67 3.70 -1.74
N ILE A 81 9.96 4.65 -1.14
CA ILE A 81 9.06 4.40 0.00
C ILE A 81 7.84 3.57 -0.43
N ILE A 82 7.28 3.81 -1.61
CA ILE A 82 6.22 2.97 -2.16
C ILE A 82 6.70 1.52 -2.29
N GLY A 83 7.96 1.33 -2.67
CA GLY A 83 8.64 0.03 -2.68
C GLY A 83 8.61 -0.70 -1.33
N GLU A 84 8.72 0.00 -0.21
CA GLU A 84 8.61 -0.62 1.13
C GLU A 84 7.20 -1.19 1.38
N GLY A 85 6.16 -0.45 0.99
CA GLY A 85 4.78 -0.91 1.07
C GLY A 85 4.52 -2.13 0.18
N LEU A 86 5.07 -2.13 -1.04
CA LEU A 86 5.05 -3.29 -1.94
C LEU A 86 5.75 -4.50 -1.32
N GLN A 87 6.91 -4.29 -0.70
CA GLN A 87 7.69 -5.35 -0.05
C GLN A 87 6.93 -6.00 1.10
N ALA A 88 6.10 -5.26 1.84
CA ALA A 88 5.25 -5.82 2.90
C ALA A 88 4.25 -6.85 2.35
N PHE A 89 3.83 -6.69 1.10
CA PHE A 89 2.96 -7.64 0.42
C PHE A 89 3.73 -8.84 -0.16
N CYS A 90 5.06 -8.85 -0.24
CA CYS A 90 5.83 -9.96 -0.84
C CYS A 90 5.89 -11.22 0.05
N VAL A 91 5.91 -12.39 -0.59
CA VAL A 91 6.15 -13.70 0.05
C VAL A 91 7.58 -14.18 -0.22
N PRO A 92 8.14 -15.12 0.55
CA PRO A 92 9.46 -15.68 0.24
C PRO A 92 9.53 -16.20 -1.21
N GLY A 93 10.56 -15.79 -1.94
CA GLY A 93 10.78 -16.15 -3.35
C GLY A 93 10.06 -15.25 -4.38
N SER A 94 9.39 -14.17 -3.94
CA SER A 94 8.98 -13.05 -4.81
C SER A 94 10.17 -12.18 -5.20
#